data_AF-A0A925L7G1-F1
#
_entry.id   AF-A0A925L7G1-F1
#
_cell.length_a   1.000
_cell.length_b   1.000
_cell.length_c   1.000
_cell.angle_alpha   90.00
_cell.angle_beta   90.00
_cell.angle_gamma   90.00
#
_symmetry.space_group_name_H-M   'P 1'
#
loop_
_entity.id
_entity.type
_entity.pdbx_description
1 polymer ?
#
loop_
_entity_poly.entity_id
_entity_poly.type
_entity_poly.pdbx_seq_one_letter_code
_entity_poly.pdbx_strand_id
1 'polypeptide(L)'
;MIDIKNVSKWYGSFQVLTDCTTSIQKGEVVVVCGPSGSGKSTLIKTVNALEPFQKGDIVVDGISISDPKTNLPKLRSRVGMVFQHFELFPHLSVTENLTLAQIKVLDRSADEAKTRGLKMLDRVGLMAHKDKFPGQLSGGQQQRVAIARALSMDPIVMLFDEPTSALDPEMVGEVLDVMVTLAKEGMTMMVVTHEMGFARKV
;
A
#
# COMPACT_ATOMS: atom_id res chain seq x y z
N MET A 1 -1.37 -16.53 -0.03
CA MET A 1 -1.94 -15.28 -0.58
C MET A 1 -0.82 -14.44 -1.17
N ILE A 2 0.24 -14.19 -0.41
CA ILE A 2 1.55 -13.81 -0.95
C ILE A 2 2.52 -14.93 -0.57
N ASP A 3 3.31 -15.41 -1.52
CA ASP A 3 4.34 -16.42 -1.29
C ASP A 3 5.66 -15.91 -1.87
N ILE A 4 6.65 -15.70 -1.01
CA ILE A 4 8.00 -15.24 -1.37
C ILE A 4 8.94 -16.42 -1.17
N LYS A 5 9.66 -16.83 -2.21
CA LYS A 5 10.53 -18.02 -2.19
C LYS A 5 11.94 -17.67 -2.63
N ASN A 6 12.89 -17.74 -1.69
CA ASN A 6 14.33 -17.54 -1.92
C ASN A 6 14.65 -16.30 -2.75
N VAL A 7 13.95 -15.19 -2.47
CA VAL A 7 14.09 -13.97 -3.24
C VAL A 7 15.40 -13.28 -2.92
N SER A 8 16.19 -13.02 -3.96
CA SER A 8 17.41 -12.24 -3.86
C SER A 8 17.41 -11.08 -4.86
N LYS A 9 17.87 -9.92 -4.39
CA LYS A 9 17.90 -8.65 -5.13
C LYS A 9 19.24 -7.97 -4.98
N TRP A 10 19.76 -7.48 -6.11
CA TRP A 10 20.96 -6.66 -6.19
C TRP A 10 20.66 -5.29 -6.80
N TYR A 11 21.37 -4.28 -6.30
CA TYR A 11 21.56 -2.99 -6.96
C TYR A 11 23.05 -2.90 -7.36
N GLY A 12 23.33 -3.07 -8.64
CA GLY A 12 24.72 -3.24 -9.10
C GLY A 12 25.35 -4.48 -8.46
N SER A 13 26.47 -4.31 -7.76
CA SER A 13 27.15 -5.37 -7.01
C SER A 13 26.61 -5.57 -5.58
N PHE A 14 25.79 -4.65 -5.07
CA PHE A 14 25.31 -4.71 -3.70
C PHE A 14 24.07 -5.59 -3.58
N GLN A 15 24.16 -6.68 -2.83
CA GLN A 15 23.03 -7.56 -2.53
C GLN A 15 22.22 -7.00 -1.36
N VAL A 16 21.00 -6.56 -1.64
CA VAL A 16 20.09 -5.98 -0.62
C VAL A 16 19.11 -7.00 -0.06
N LEU A 17 18.68 -7.98 -0.86
CA LEU A 17 17.89 -9.12 -0.39
C LEU A 17 18.67 -10.42 -0.61
N THR A 18 18.71 -11.26 0.42
CA THR A 18 19.47 -12.51 0.43
C THR A 18 18.54 -13.66 0.83
N ASP A 19 18.09 -14.41 -0.17
CA ASP A 19 17.29 -15.62 -0.08
C ASP A 19 16.04 -15.51 0.82
N CYS A 20 15.38 -14.37 0.77
CA CYS A 20 14.21 -14.07 1.59
C CYS A 20 13.05 -15.02 1.26
N THR A 21 12.47 -15.65 2.30
CA THR A 21 11.34 -16.57 2.17
C THR A 21 10.29 -16.25 3.23
N THR A 22 9.03 -16.14 2.82
CA THR A 22 7.89 -15.99 3.72
C THR A 22 6.59 -16.32 2.98
N SER A 23 5.52 -16.58 3.73
CA SER A 23 4.17 -16.75 3.20
C SER A 23 3.21 -15.93 4.04
N ILE A 24 2.35 -15.17 3.38
CA ILE A 24 1.27 -14.40 4.00
C ILE A 24 -0.05 -15.05 3.58
N GLN A 25 -0.87 -15.42 4.55
CA GLN A 25 -2.20 -15.98 4.35
C GLN A 25 -3.26 -14.89 4.24
N LYS A 26 -4.44 -15.23 3.71
CA LYS A 26 -5.54 -14.27 3.59
C LYS A 26 -6.00 -13.82 4.97
N GLY A 27 -6.11 -12.51 5.17
CA GLY A 27 -6.51 -11.89 6.44
C GLY A 27 -5.37 -11.77 7.46
N GLU A 28 -4.16 -12.22 7.13
CA GLU A 28 -3.00 -12.08 7.99
C GLU A 28 -2.42 -10.66 7.91
N VAL A 29 -1.95 -10.15 9.04
CA VAL A 29 -1.23 -8.87 9.15
C VAL A 29 0.21 -9.18 9.50
N VAL A 30 1.11 -9.01 8.53
CA VAL A 30 2.55 -9.24 8.72
C VAL A 30 3.29 -7.92 8.82
N VAL A 31 3.99 -7.74 9.93
CA VAL A 31 4.86 -6.57 10.14
C VAL A 31 6.31 -6.92 9.84
N VAL A 32 6.95 -6.14 8.97
CA VAL A 32 8.36 -6.26 8.61
C VAL A 32 9.14 -5.15 9.31
N CYS A 33 9.95 -5.53 10.28
CA CYS A 33 10.79 -4.63 11.06
C CYS A 33 12.28 -4.96 10.88
N GLY A 34 13.15 -3.97 11.16
CA GLY A 34 14.60 -4.12 11.01
C GLY A 34 15.32 -2.77 10.86
N PRO A 35 16.64 -2.74 10.98
CA PRO A 35 17.43 -1.50 10.88
C PRO A 35 17.32 -0.87 9.49
N SER A 36 17.71 0.40 9.36
CA SER A 36 17.83 1.05 8.05
C SER A 36 18.82 0.29 7.16
N GLY A 37 18.50 0.20 5.87
CA GLY A 37 19.32 -0.53 4.90
C GLY A 37 19.12 -2.05 4.90
N SER A 38 18.30 -2.63 5.78
CA SER A 38 18.06 -4.08 5.83
C SER A 38 17.18 -4.63 4.69
N GLY A 39 16.83 -3.82 3.69
CA GLY A 39 16.06 -4.24 2.52
C GLY A 39 14.53 -4.28 2.69
N LYS A 40 13.96 -3.80 3.79
CA LYS A 40 12.49 -3.86 4.06
C LYS A 40 11.65 -3.25 2.93
N SER A 41 11.94 -2.00 2.57
CA SER A 41 11.25 -1.30 1.49
C SER A 41 11.50 -1.94 0.12
N THR A 42 12.68 -2.53 -0.10
CA THR A 42 12.93 -3.32 -1.32
C THR A 42 12.07 -4.57 -1.35
N LEU A 43 11.96 -5.32 -0.24
CA LEU A 43 11.16 -6.54 -0.15
C LEU A 43 9.67 -6.27 -0.39
N ILE A 44 9.10 -5.21 0.19
CA ILE A 44 7.68 -4.90 -0.06
C ILE A 44 7.44 -4.41 -1.49
N LYS A 45 8.39 -3.65 -2.07
CA LYS A 45 8.31 -3.21 -3.47
C LYS A 45 8.44 -4.34 -4.48
N THR A 46 9.18 -5.40 -4.15
CA THR A 46 9.21 -6.59 -5.02
C THR A 46 7.86 -7.29 -5.05
N VAL A 47 7.10 -7.34 -3.94
CA VAL A 47 5.76 -7.98 -3.90
C VAL A 47 4.78 -7.38 -4.93
N ASN A 48 4.78 -6.06 -5.12
CA ASN A 48 3.94 -5.40 -6.13
C ASN A 48 4.64 -5.17 -7.49
N ALA A 49 5.77 -5.84 -7.69
CA ALA A 49 6.64 -5.69 -8.86
C ALA A 49 7.01 -4.22 -9.20
N LEU A 50 7.13 -3.37 -8.18
CA LEU A 50 7.69 -2.01 -8.33
C LEU A 50 9.22 -2.06 -8.40
N GLU A 51 9.80 -3.11 -7.83
CA GLU A 51 11.21 -3.47 -7.97
C GLU A 51 11.33 -4.86 -8.59
N PRO A 52 12.11 -5.05 -9.68
CA PRO A 52 12.42 -6.38 -10.16
C PRO A 52 13.39 -7.06 -9.19
N PHE A 53 13.50 -8.38 -9.23
CA PHE A 53 14.49 -9.17 -8.48
C PHE A 53 15.19 -10.16 -9.42
N GLN A 54 16.34 -10.70 -9.00
CA GLN A 54 17.18 -11.52 -9.88
C GLN A 54 17.11 -13.02 -9.59
N LYS A 55 16.72 -13.42 -8.38
CA LYS A 55 16.54 -14.83 -8.02
C LYS A 55 15.32 -15.03 -7.15
N GLY A 56 14.82 -16.26 -7.13
CA GLY A 56 13.64 -16.67 -6.39
C GLY A 56 12.37 -16.48 -7.19
N ASP A 57 11.24 -16.55 -6.51
CA ASP A 57 9.93 -16.27 -7.09
C ASP A 57 9.03 -15.60 -6.06
N ILE A 58 8.11 -14.76 -6.54
CA ILE A 58 7.03 -14.20 -5.74
C ILE A 58 5.72 -14.46 -6.44
N VAL A 59 4.80 -15.08 -5.71
CA VAL A 59 3.44 -15.37 -6.16
C VAL A 59 2.46 -14.55 -5.33
N VAL A 60 1.62 -13.76 -6.00
CA VAL A 60 0.55 -12.96 -5.37
C VAL A 60 -0.78 -13.42 -5.93
N ASP A 61 -1.67 -13.89 -5.06
CA ASP A 61 -2.98 -14.43 -5.43
C ASP A 61 -2.90 -15.49 -6.55
N GLY A 62 -1.92 -16.40 -6.44
CA GLY A 62 -1.67 -17.45 -7.42
C GLY A 62 -0.97 -16.99 -8.71
N ILE A 63 -0.66 -15.70 -8.84
CA ILE A 63 0.00 -15.12 -10.01
C ILE A 63 1.48 -14.90 -9.70
N SER A 64 2.37 -15.60 -10.42
CA SER A 64 3.81 -15.31 -10.33
C SER A 64 4.11 -13.96 -10.99
N ILE A 65 4.84 -13.11 -10.27
CA ILE A 65 5.23 -11.79 -10.77
C ILE A 65 6.52 -11.84 -11.61
N SER A 66 7.23 -12.97 -11.59
CA SER A 66 8.44 -13.19 -12.39
C SER A 66 8.14 -13.70 -13.80
N ASP A 67 6.94 -14.23 -14.05
CA ASP A 67 6.51 -14.70 -15.37
C ASP A 67 6.40 -13.51 -16.35
N PRO A 68 7.14 -13.51 -17.49
CA PRO A 68 7.06 -12.47 -18.51
C PRO A 68 5.67 -12.28 -19.12
N LYS A 69 4.79 -13.28 -19.00
CA LYS A 69 3.40 -13.21 -19.49
C LYS A 69 2.45 -12.54 -18.49
N THR A 70 2.88 -12.30 -17.26
CA THR A 70 2.02 -11.70 -16.24
C THR A 70 1.70 -10.24 -16.60
N ASN A 71 0.40 -9.93 -16.63
CA ASN A 71 -0.07 -8.56 -16.76
C ASN A 71 0.08 -7.82 -15.43
N LEU A 72 1.25 -7.22 -15.21
CA LEU A 72 1.57 -6.50 -13.98
C LEU A 72 0.58 -5.38 -13.67
N PRO A 73 0.17 -4.49 -14.60
CA PRO A 73 -0.86 -3.49 -14.31
C PRO A 73 -2.16 -4.06 -13.75
N LYS A 74 -2.64 -5.19 -14.30
CA LYS A 74 -3.84 -5.88 -13.81
C LYS A 74 -3.64 -6.53 -12.44
N LEU A 75 -2.43 -7.00 -12.13
CA LEU A 75 -2.11 -7.47 -10.78
C LEU A 75 -2.12 -6.29 -9.78
N ARG A 76 -1.47 -5.17 -10.14
CA ARG A 76 -1.38 -3.98 -9.27
C ARG A 76 -2.73 -3.35 -8.98
N SER A 77 -3.72 -3.48 -9.88
CA SER A 77 -5.08 -3.00 -9.59
C SER A 77 -5.76 -3.74 -8.43
N ARG A 78 -5.24 -4.92 -8.05
CA ARG A 78 -5.72 -5.74 -6.93
C ARG A 78 -4.83 -5.64 -5.69
N VAL A 79 -3.66 -5.00 -5.79
CA VAL A 79 -2.68 -4.88 -4.71
C VAL A 79 -2.54 -3.40 -4.34
N GLY A 80 -3.11 -3.02 -3.20
CA GLY A 80 -3.04 -1.65 -2.71
C GLY A 80 -1.64 -1.36 -2.18
N MET A 81 -1.10 -0.19 -2.48
CA MET A 81 0.20 0.27 -2.00
C MET A 81 0.06 1.67 -1.40
N VAL A 82 0.56 1.83 -0.19
CA VAL A 82 0.67 3.11 0.51
C VAL A 82 2.14 3.36 0.79
N PHE A 83 2.64 4.49 0.32
CA PHE A 83 4.05 4.86 0.36
C PHE A 83 4.36 5.78 1.55
N GLN A 84 5.64 5.91 1.88
CA GLN A 84 6.13 6.83 2.89
C GLN A 84 5.83 8.30 2.54
N HIS A 85 6.09 8.68 1.28
CA HIS A 85 5.65 9.95 0.73
C HIS A 85 4.29 9.74 0.08
N PHE A 86 3.30 10.59 0.36
CA PHE A 86 1.87 10.30 0.16
C PHE A 86 1.47 9.97 -1.29
N GLU A 87 2.33 10.27 -2.27
CA GLU A 87 2.17 10.04 -3.71
C GLU A 87 0.80 10.52 -4.26
N LEU A 88 0.21 11.56 -3.68
CA LEU A 88 -1.04 12.14 -4.18
C LEU A 88 -0.78 12.98 -5.42
N PHE A 89 -1.74 13.00 -6.36
CA PHE A 89 -1.66 13.84 -7.55
C PHE A 89 -1.99 15.28 -7.16
N PRO A 90 -1.02 16.23 -7.19
CA PRO A 90 -1.20 17.56 -6.61
C PRO A 90 -2.16 18.45 -7.42
N HIS A 91 -2.33 18.14 -8.71
CA HIS A 91 -3.20 18.86 -9.63
C HIS A 91 -4.65 18.35 -9.64
N LEU A 92 -4.96 17.34 -8.80
CA LEU A 92 -6.28 16.76 -8.67
C LEU A 92 -6.81 17.02 -7.26
N SER A 93 -8.11 17.25 -7.14
CA SER A 93 -8.81 17.26 -5.86
C SER A 93 -8.71 15.88 -5.17
N VAL A 94 -9.08 15.83 -3.89
CA VAL A 94 -9.19 14.57 -3.14
C VAL A 94 -10.13 13.60 -3.85
N THR A 95 -11.32 14.05 -4.28
CA THR A 95 -12.26 13.20 -5.01
C THR A 95 -11.64 12.65 -6.30
N GLU A 96 -10.99 13.49 -7.10
CA GLU A 96 -10.36 13.06 -8.35
C GLU A 96 -9.19 12.08 -8.12
N ASN A 97 -8.43 12.26 -7.04
CA ASN A 97 -7.40 11.30 -6.61
C ASN A 97 -8.01 9.91 -6.35
N LEU A 98 -9.19 9.86 -5.74
CA LEU A 98 -9.88 8.61 -5.41
C LEU A 98 -10.52 7.95 -6.64
N THR A 99 -10.99 8.72 -7.62
CA THR A 99 -11.77 8.19 -8.76
C THR A 99 -10.95 7.89 -10.00
N LEU A 100 -9.80 8.53 -10.21
CA LEU A 100 -9.04 8.43 -11.46
C LEU A 100 -8.75 6.98 -11.88
N ALA A 101 -8.12 6.20 -11.00
CA ALA A 101 -7.73 4.83 -11.31
C ALA A 101 -8.94 3.90 -11.44
N GLN A 102 -10.00 4.15 -10.68
CA GLN A 102 -11.25 3.38 -10.78
C GLN A 102 -11.86 3.49 -12.18
N ILE A 103 -11.87 4.70 -12.75
CA ILE A 103 -12.43 4.94 -14.09
C ILE A 103 -11.48 4.42 -15.17
N LYS A 104 -10.17 4.66 -15.03
CA LYS A 104 -9.19 4.36 -16.07
C LYS A 104 -8.70 2.91 -16.12
N VAL A 105 -8.78 2.18 -15.01
CA VAL A 105 -8.21 0.84 -14.87
C VAL A 105 -9.29 -0.21 -14.60
N LEU A 106 -10.36 0.15 -13.89
CA LEU A 106 -11.48 -0.76 -13.61
C LEU A 106 -12.70 -0.49 -14.49
N ASP A 107 -12.62 0.50 -15.39
CA ASP A 107 -13.69 0.91 -16.30
C ASP A 107 -15.02 1.24 -15.58
N ARG A 108 -14.95 1.71 -14.33
CA ARG A 108 -16.14 2.15 -13.59
C ARG A 108 -16.72 3.42 -14.18
N SER A 109 -18.04 3.55 -14.09
CA SER A 109 -18.71 4.82 -14.39
C SER A 109 -18.24 5.90 -13.40
N ALA A 110 -18.31 7.17 -13.82
CA ALA A 110 -17.93 8.29 -12.95
C ALA A 110 -18.75 8.32 -11.66
N ASP A 111 -20.04 8.00 -11.74
CA ASP A 111 -20.95 7.97 -10.59
C ASP A 111 -20.63 6.84 -9.62
N GLU A 112 -20.32 5.64 -10.13
CA GLU A 112 -19.89 4.51 -9.32
C GLU A 112 -18.56 4.82 -8.63
N ALA A 113 -17.57 5.30 -9.38
CA ALA A 113 -16.26 5.63 -8.86
C ALA A 113 -16.33 6.70 -7.77
N LYS A 114 -17.15 7.73 -7.97
CA LYS A 114 -17.40 8.80 -6.99
C LYS A 114 -18.07 8.26 -5.74
N THR A 115 -19.14 7.47 -5.89
CA THR A 115 -19.85 6.87 -4.75
C THR A 115 -18.92 6.04 -3.90
N ARG A 116 -18.09 5.20 -4.54
CA ARG A 116 -17.13 4.35 -3.84
C ARG A 116 -15.98 5.15 -3.21
N GLY A 117 -15.41 6.09 -3.95
CA GLY A 117 -14.32 6.94 -3.48
C GLY A 117 -14.74 7.72 -2.24
N LEU A 118 -15.92 8.35 -2.27
CA LEU A 118 -16.46 9.08 -1.13
C LEU A 118 -16.74 8.16 0.07
N LYS A 119 -17.22 6.94 -0.16
CA LYS A 119 -17.34 5.94 0.92
C LYS A 119 -16.01 5.63 1.59
N MET A 120 -14.93 5.49 0.81
CA MET A 120 -13.58 5.26 1.37
C MET A 120 -13.02 6.51 2.06
N LEU A 121 -13.36 7.71 1.57
CA LEU A 121 -12.98 8.97 2.20
C LEU A 121 -13.67 9.19 3.55
N ASP A 122 -14.94 8.81 3.65
CA ASP A 122 -15.71 8.82 4.89
C ASP A 122 -15.15 7.85 5.91
N ARG A 123 -14.77 6.65 5.45
CA ARG A 123 -14.13 5.63 6.29
C ARG A 123 -12.84 6.12 6.95
N VAL A 124 -12.10 7.03 6.32
CA VAL A 124 -10.89 7.64 6.90
C VAL A 124 -11.15 9.00 7.58
N GLY A 125 -12.43 9.40 7.71
CA GLY A 125 -12.86 10.60 8.42
C GLY A 125 -12.54 11.92 7.73
N LEU A 126 -12.52 11.96 6.39
CA LEU A 126 -12.10 13.13 5.61
C LEU A 126 -13.13 13.65 4.59
N MET A 127 -14.42 13.33 4.77
CA MET A 127 -15.48 13.78 3.85
C MET A 127 -15.57 15.29 3.66
N ALA A 128 -15.30 16.06 4.71
CA ALA A 128 -15.28 17.52 4.66
C ALA A 128 -14.15 18.08 3.76
N HIS A 129 -13.23 17.24 3.30
CA HIS A 129 -12.08 17.62 2.47
C HIS A 129 -12.14 17.09 1.04
N LYS A 130 -13.27 16.52 0.62
CA LYS A 130 -13.43 15.88 -0.70
C LYS A 130 -13.08 16.78 -1.91
N ASP A 131 -13.27 18.09 -1.76
CA ASP A 131 -13.04 19.09 -2.83
C ASP A 131 -11.71 19.83 -2.66
N LYS A 132 -10.94 19.54 -1.61
CA LYS A 132 -9.61 20.13 -1.40
C LYS A 132 -8.57 19.49 -2.32
N PHE A 133 -7.49 20.21 -2.56
CA PHE A 133 -6.28 19.70 -3.21
C PHE A 133 -5.25 19.23 -2.16
N PRO A 134 -4.34 18.30 -2.49
CA PRO A 134 -3.35 17.77 -1.53
C PRO A 134 -2.56 18.83 -0.76
N GLY A 135 -2.16 19.92 -1.42
CA GLY A 135 -1.43 21.02 -0.77
C GLY A 135 -2.22 21.78 0.32
N GLN A 136 -3.52 21.52 0.47
CA GLN A 136 -4.40 22.12 1.47
C GLN A 136 -4.68 21.19 2.66
N LEU A 137 -3.96 20.06 2.75
CA LEU A 137 -4.11 19.02 3.75
C LEU A 137 -2.83 18.87 4.58
N SER A 138 -2.97 18.55 5.88
CA SER A 138 -1.84 18.16 6.72
C SER A 138 -1.24 16.82 6.26
N GLY A 139 -0.02 16.49 6.68
CA GLY A 139 0.62 15.22 6.32
C GLY A 139 -0.24 13.99 6.69
N GLY A 140 -0.80 13.97 7.91
CA GLY A 140 -1.69 12.89 8.35
C GLY A 140 -2.98 12.80 7.52
N GLN A 141 -3.54 13.94 7.11
CA GLN A 141 -4.69 13.98 6.20
C GLN A 141 -4.33 13.46 4.81
N GLN A 142 -3.19 13.88 4.25
CA GLN A 142 -2.72 13.39 2.95
C GLN A 142 -2.52 11.88 2.97
N GLN A 143 -1.94 11.34 4.04
CA GLN A 143 -1.73 9.91 4.14
C GLN A 143 -3.04 9.12 4.29
N ARG A 144 -4.00 9.62 5.07
CA ARG A 144 -5.35 9.04 5.14
C ARG A 144 -6.06 9.09 3.78
N VAL A 145 -5.89 10.14 2.98
CA VAL A 145 -6.38 10.18 1.59
C VAL A 145 -5.67 9.14 0.72
N ALA A 146 -4.35 8.95 0.88
CA ALA A 146 -3.60 7.94 0.14
C ALA A 146 -4.11 6.51 0.45
N ILE A 147 -4.43 6.23 1.71
CA ILE A 147 -5.09 4.98 2.14
C ILE A 147 -6.46 4.84 1.46
N ALA A 148 -7.31 5.87 1.54
CA ALA A 148 -8.63 5.85 0.92
C ALA A 148 -8.55 5.64 -0.61
N ARG A 149 -7.54 6.21 -1.27
CA ARG A 149 -7.28 6.03 -2.70
C ARG A 149 -6.94 4.59 -3.03
N ALA A 150 -6.03 3.97 -2.27
CA ALA A 150 -5.68 2.57 -2.45
C ALA A 150 -6.90 1.66 -2.20
N LEU A 151 -7.68 1.91 -1.15
CA LEU A 151 -8.89 1.14 -0.83
C LEU A 151 -9.99 1.27 -1.89
N SER A 152 -10.05 2.40 -2.59
CA SER A 152 -11.04 2.64 -3.65
C SER A 152 -10.91 1.68 -4.84
N MET A 153 -9.77 0.99 -4.97
CA MET A 153 -9.54 -0.03 -6.00
C MET A 153 -9.98 -1.45 -5.60
N ASP A 154 -10.50 -1.64 -4.38
CA ASP A 154 -10.82 -2.95 -3.79
C ASP A 154 -9.67 -3.95 -3.78
N PRO A 155 -8.55 -3.56 -3.17
CA PRO A 155 -7.41 -4.43 -3.12
C PRO A 155 -7.70 -5.66 -2.25
N ILE A 156 -7.14 -6.79 -2.66
CA ILE A 156 -7.18 -8.05 -1.90
C ILE A 156 -6.10 -8.09 -0.80
N VAL A 157 -5.09 -7.23 -0.92
CA VAL A 157 -4.03 -7.00 0.07
C VAL A 157 -3.58 -5.54 0.05
N MET A 158 -3.28 -5.00 1.22
CA MET A 158 -2.70 -3.67 1.38
C MET A 158 -1.23 -3.78 1.81
N LEU A 159 -0.36 -3.14 1.04
CA LEU A 159 1.06 -3.00 1.30
C LEU A 159 1.34 -1.60 1.83
N PHE A 160 1.99 -1.50 2.98
CA PHE A 160 2.35 -0.22 3.60
C PHE A 160 3.86 -0.14 3.74
N ASP A 161 4.50 0.78 3.01
CA ASP A 161 5.94 1.03 3.10
C ASP A 161 6.17 2.30 3.92
N GLU A 162 6.43 2.12 5.21
CA GLU A 162 6.74 3.20 6.16
C GLU A 162 5.71 4.34 6.17
N PRO A 163 4.41 4.04 6.35
CA PRO A 163 3.34 5.00 6.08
C PRO A 163 3.33 6.19 7.05
N THR A 164 4.06 6.14 8.16
CA THR A 164 4.10 7.20 9.18
C THR A 164 5.46 7.87 9.33
N SER A 165 6.52 7.37 8.67
CA SER A 165 7.89 7.83 8.89
C SER A 165 8.14 9.28 8.43
N ALA A 166 7.29 9.82 7.55
CA ALA A 166 7.38 11.20 7.06
C ALA A 166 6.39 12.16 7.76
N LEU A 167 5.76 11.74 8.85
CA LEU A 167 4.76 12.52 9.58
C LEU A 167 5.34 13.11 10.86
N ASP A 168 4.82 14.28 11.23
CA ASP A 168 5.05 14.82 12.56
C ASP A 168 4.47 13.87 13.62
N PRO A 169 5.12 13.71 14.80
CA PRO A 169 4.73 12.72 15.81
C PRO A 169 3.25 12.80 16.25
N GLU A 170 2.68 13.99 16.28
CA GLU A 170 1.28 14.23 16.64
C GLU A 170 0.27 13.68 15.62
N MET A 171 0.67 13.51 14.36
CA MET A 171 -0.19 13.02 13.27
C MET A 171 -0.12 11.49 13.09
N VAL A 172 0.88 10.82 13.68
CA VAL A 172 1.11 9.38 13.52
C VAL A 172 -0.08 8.56 14.00
N GLY A 173 -0.67 8.93 15.14
CA GLY A 173 -1.78 8.21 15.76
C GLY A 173 -2.99 8.05 14.83
N GLU A 174 -3.38 9.13 14.15
CA GLU A 174 -4.55 9.14 13.26
C GLU A 174 -4.40 8.18 12.07
N VAL A 175 -3.18 8.01 11.56
CA VAL A 175 -2.89 7.08 10.45
C VAL A 175 -2.85 5.64 10.96
N LEU A 176 -2.21 5.40 12.11
CA LEU A 176 -2.16 4.07 12.72
C LEU A 176 -3.55 3.55 13.09
N ASP A 177 -4.45 4.40 13.58
CA ASP A 177 -5.81 4.00 13.96
C ASP A 177 -6.62 3.51 12.74
N VAL A 178 -6.44 4.14 11.58
CA VAL A 178 -7.01 3.66 10.30
C VAL A 178 -6.45 2.28 9.94
N MET A 179 -5.13 2.09 10.07
CA MET A 179 -4.48 0.80 9.78
C MET A 179 -4.94 -0.31 10.72
N VAL A 180 -5.08 -0.03 12.02
CA VAL A 180 -5.60 -0.98 13.01
C VAL A 180 -7.05 -1.35 12.71
N THR A 181 -7.86 -0.39 12.27
CA THR A 181 -9.25 -0.66 11.86
C THR A 181 -9.31 -1.61 10.67
N LEU A 182 -8.46 -1.38 9.65
CA LEU A 182 -8.34 -2.28 8.50
C LEU A 182 -7.92 -3.70 8.89
N ALA A 183 -6.94 -3.83 9.79
CA ALA A 183 -6.49 -5.11 10.33
C ALA A 183 -7.63 -5.87 11.02
N LYS A 184 -8.37 -5.19 11.90
CA LYS A 184 -9.51 -5.79 12.64
C LYS A 184 -10.66 -6.25 11.75
N GLU A 185 -10.80 -5.63 10.57
CA GLU A 185 -11.78 -6.04 9.57
C GLU A 185 -11.31 -7.22 8.70
N GLY A 186 -10.13 -7.79 8.97
CA GLY A 186 -9.59 -8.95 8.27
C GLY A 186 -8.95 -8.61 6.92
N MET A 187 -8.50 -7.36 6.72
CA MET A 187 -7.69 -6.99 5.56
C MET A 187 -6.35 -7.72 5.62
N THR A 188 -5.96 -8.38 4.52
CA THR A 188 -4.59 -8.90 4.39
C THR A 188 -3.63 -7.72 4.31
N MET A 189 -2.59 -7.69 5.13
CA MET A 189 -1.66 -6.55 5.20
C MET A 189 -0.21 -7.02 5.29
N MET A 190 0.67 -6.35 4.56
CA MET A 190 2.12 -6.37 4.79
C MET A 190 2.57 -4.96 5.12
N VAL A 191 3.16 -4.76 6.30
CA VAL A 191 3.48 -3.43 6.83
C VAL A 191 4.96 -3.34 7.16
N VAL A 192 5.70 -2.51 6.44
CA VAL A 192 7.04 -2.06 6.84
C VAL A 192 6.86 -0.85 7.75
N THR A 193 7.33 -0.94 8.99
CA THR A 193 7.23 0.18 9.93
C THR A 193 8.27 0.12 11.04
N HIS A 194 8.54 1.28 11.63
CA HIS A 194 9.30 1.45 12.87
C HIS A 194 8.38 1.56 14.10
N GLU A 195 7.07 1.65 13.91
CA GLU A 195 6.07 1.82 14.96
C GLU A 195 5.72 0.49 15.65
N MET A 196 6.55 0.06 16.61
CA MET A 196 6.33 -1.20 17.34
C MET A 196 5.04 -1.22 18.16
N GLY A 197 4.50 -0.04 18.49
CA GLY A 197 3.18 0.09 19.12
C GLY A 197 2.05 -0.41 18.22
N PHE A 198 2.16 -0.24 16.90
CA PHE A 198 1.23 -0.81 15.93
C PHE A 198 1.33 -2.33 15.89
N ALA A 199 2.56 -2.85 15.78
CA ALA A 199 2.81 -4.29 15.68
C ALA A 199 2.26 -5.11 16.86
N ARG A 200 2.14 -4.51 18.05
CA ARG A 200 1.56 -5.16 19.24
C ARG A 200 0.02 -5.12 19.29
N LYS A 201 -0.61 -4.25 18.50
CA LYS A 201 -2.07 -4.03 18.50
C LYS A 201 -2.81 -4.88 17.47
N VAL A 202 -2.09 -5.46 16.51
CA VAL A 202 -2.61 -6.24 15.38
C VAL A 202 -2.22 -7.71 15.49
#